data_AF-A0A7S0E6A1-F1
#
_entry.id   AF-A0A7S0E6A1-F1
#
_cell.length_a   1.000
_cell.length_b   1.000
_cell.length_c   1.000
_cell.angle_alpha   90.00
_cell.angle_beta   90.00
_cell.angle_gamma   90.00
#
_symmetry.space_group_name_H-M   'P 1'
#
loop_
_entity.id
_entity.type
_entity.pdbx_description
1 polymer ?
#
loop_
_entity_poly.entity_id
_entity_poly.type
_entity_poly.pdbx_seq_one_letter_code
_entity_poly.pdbx_strand_id
1 'polypeptide(L)'
;ENVENNLNDCCSGSWRVQECVWGSPGEATDWGDVTDMGQGWDFIVGSDLIYSDASTPHLLKTLQHSMDEKTSFLLSFELRREKDLDFLRNISKCGFAFQKIPENELHPVWQAEEI
;
A
#
# COMPACT_ATOMS: atom_id res chain seq x y z
N GLU A 1 -21.52 0.28 3.72
CA GLU A 1 -21.91 1.63 4.22
C GLU A 1 -20.91 2.74 3.89
N ASN A 2 -19.63 2.71 4.30
CA ASN A 2 -18.74 3.86 4.06
C ASN A 2 -18.34 4.10 2.60
N VAL A 3 -18.10 3.05 1.82
CA VAL A 3 -17.60 3.19 0.43
C VAL A 3 -18.69 3.70 -0.51
N GLU A 4 -19.90 3.14 -0.44
CA GLU A 4 -21.04 3.56 -1.28
C GLU A 4 -21.42 5.03 -1.06
N ASN A 5 -21.37 5.50 0.19
CA ASN A 5 -21.66 6.89 0.54
C ASN A 5 -20.60 7.90 0.04
N ASN A 6 -19.35 7.44 -0.16
CA ASN A 6 -18.25 8.28 -0.65
C ASN A 6 -18.20 8.38 -2.19
N LEU A 7 -19.01 7.60 -2.90
CA LEU A 7 -18.94 7.45 -4.35
C LEU A 7 -20.07 8.17 -5.12
N ASN A 8 -20.80 9.09 -4.48
CA ASN A 8 -21.95 9.78 -5.06
C ASN A 8 -21.69 10.34 -6.48
N ASP A 9 -22.56 9.92 -7.42
CA ASP A 9 -22.98 10.42 -8.76
C ASP A 9 -21.97 11.00 -9.77
N CYS A 10 -20.70 11.24 -9.42
CA CYS A 10 -19.75 11.96 -10.28
C CYS A 10 -18.64 11.09 -10.89
N CYS A 11 -18.51 9.82 -10.50
CA CYS A 11 -17.43 8.96 -10.96
C CYS A 11 -17.94 7.96 -12.00
N SER A 12 -17.63 8.18 -13.28
CA SER A 12 -17.96 7.26 -14.40
C SER A 12 -17.08 6.00 -14.44
N GLY A 13 -16.75 5.41 -13.28
CA GLY A 13 -15.84 4.27 -13.14
C GLY A 13 -16.50 3.05 -12.49
N SER A 14 -15.82 1.91 -12.55
CA SER A 14 -16.18 0.70 -11.79
C SER A 14 -15.38 0.62 -10.50
N TRP A 15 -16.03 0.22 -9.41
CA TRP A 15 -15.36 -0.03 -8.13
C TRP A 15 -15.77 -1.40 -7.59
N ARG A 16 -14.89 -1.98 -6.77
CA ARG A 16 -15.15 -3.23 -6.06
C ARG A 16 -14.54 -3.13 -4.67
N VAL A 17 -15.31 -3.54 -3.67
CA VAL A 17 -14.80 -3.76 -2.31
C VAL A 17 -14.61 -5.26 -2.13
N GLN A 18 -13.44 -5.65 -1.63
CA GLN A 18 -13.13 -7.01 -1.26
C GLN A 18 -12.32 -7.01 0.03
N GLU A 19 -12.47 -8.06 0.83
CA GLU A 19 -11.53 -8.36 1.89
C GLU A 19 -10.14 -8.63 1.27
N CYS A 20 -9.08 -8.21 1.95
CA CYS A 20 -7.72 -8.34 1.47
C CYS A 20 -6.81 -8.78 2.61
N VAL A 21 -6.34 -10.02 2.54
CA VAL A 21 -5.33 -10.59 3.41
C VAL A 21 -4.01 -10.61 2.65
N TRP A 22 -2.98 -9.96 3.22
CA TRP A 22 -1.67 -9.83 2.59
C TRP A 22 -0.84 -11.12 2.70
N GLY A 23 -0.06 -11.40 1.67
CA GLY A 23 0.95 -12.47 1.63
C GLY A 23 1.21 -12.92 0.19
N SER A 24 1.66 -14.17 0.03
CA SER A 24 1.76 -14.78 -1.30
C SER A 24 0.49 -15.58 -1.62
N PRO A 25 -0.07 -15.49 -2.84
CA PRO A 25 -1.27 -16.25 -3.20
C PRO A 25 -1.14 -17.74 -2.92
N GLY A 26 -2.16 -18.31 -2.28
CA GLY A 26 -2.17 -19.72 -1.86
C GLY A 26 -1.47 -19.99 -0.52
N GLU A 27 -0.90 -18.99 0.14
CA GLU A 27 -0.46 -19.05 1.55
C GLU A 27 -1.66 -18.86 2.49
N ALA A 28 -1.60 -19.50 3.66
CA ALA A 28 -2.46 -19.20 4.78
C ALA A 28 -1.65 -18.46 5.86
N THR A 29 -2.22 -17.39 6.39
CA THR A 29 -1.62 -16.57 7.45
C THR A 29 -2.44 -16.67 8.74
N ASP A 30 -1.94 -16.10 9.83
CA ASP A 30 -2.71 -15.98 11.08
C ASP A 30 -4.00 -15.14 10.91
N TRP A 31 -4.13 -14.39 9.80
CA TRP A 31 -5.31 -13.59 9.46
C TRP A 31 -6.21 -14.23 8.41
N GLY A 32 -5.89 -15.45 7.94
CA GLY A 32 -6.67 -16.20 6.95
C GLY A 32 -5.91 -16.46 5.65
N ASP A 33 -6.65 -16.96 4.66
CA ASP A 33 -6.12 -17.28 3.33
C ASP A 33 -5.76 -15.99 2.57
N VAL A 34 -4.56 -15.94 2.00
CA VAL A 34 -4.08 -14.77 1.26
C VAL A 34 -4.96 -14.48 0.05
N THR A 35 -5.30 -13.21 -0.11
CA THR A 35 -6.08 -12.72 -1.25
C THR A 35 -5.18 -12.50 -2.46
N ASP A 36 -5.48 -13.16 -3.58
CA ASP A 36 -4.83 -12.86 -4.86
C ASP A 36 -5.42 -11.57 -5.46
N MET A 37 -4.66 -10.47 -5.36
CA MET A 37 -5.06 -9.19 -5.95
C MET A 37 -4.82 -9.13 -7.46
N GLY A 38 -4.20 -10.15 -8.06
CA GLY A 38 -3.79 -10.15 -9.45
C GLY A 38 -2.67 -9.14 -9.75
N GLN A 39 -2.35 -9.01 -11.04
CA GLN A 39 -1.32 -8.14 -11.58
C GLN A 39 -1.92 -7.14 -12.59
N GLY A 40 -1.12 -6.19 -13.06
CA GLY A 40 -1.52 -5.23 -14.10
C GLY A 40 -2.20 -3.98 -13.56
N TRP A 41 -1.92 -3.62 -12.31
CA TRP A 41 -2.36 -2.35 -11.72
C TRP A 41 -1.51 -1.20 -12.23
N ASP A 42 -2.11 -0.09 -12.67
CA ASP A 42 -1.36 1.14 -12.94
C ASP A 42 -0.86 1.76 -11.62
N PHE A 43 -1.72 1.77 -10.61
CA PHE A 43 -1.43 2.33 -9.30
C PHE A 43 -1.90 1.39 -8.18
N ILE A 44 -1.07 1.26 -7.15
CA ILE A 44 -1.46 0.77 -5.84
C ILE A 44 -1.32 1.94 -4.88
N VAL A 45 -2.33 2.18 -4.04
CA VAL A 45 -2.33 3.29 -3.08
C VAL A 45 -2.51 2.73 -1.68
N GLY A 46 -1.63 3.13 -0.76
CA GLY A 46 -1.66 2.73 0.64
C GLY A 46 -1.52 3.94 1.56
N SER A 47 -2.34 3.98 2.61
CA SER A 47 -2.23 4.96 3.68
C SER A 47 -2.08 4.24 5.01
N ASP A 48 -1.04 4.56 5.77
CA ASP A 48 -0.76 4.03 7.10
C ASP A 48 -0.69 2.49 7.19
N LEU A 49 -0.14 1.86 6.15
CA LEU A 49 0.00 0.39 6.10
C LEU A 49 1.15 -0.15 6.98
N ILE A 50 2.08 0.72 7.41
CA ILE A 50 3.25 0.34 8.21
C ILE A 50 2.95 0.61 9.68
N TYR A 51 2.36 -0.37 10.36
CA TYR A 51 2.01 -0.23 11.78
C TYR A 51 2.47 -1.40 12.65
N SER A 52 2.89 -2.52 12.06
CA SER A 52 3.41 -3.66 12.80
C SER A 52 4.51 -4.42 12.06
N ASP A 53 5.53 -4.83 12.81
CA ASP A 53 6.67 -5.59 12.30
C ASP A 53 6.20 -6.95 11.74
N ALA A 54 5.12 -7.52 12.30
CA ALA A 54 4.55 -8.80 11.87
C ALA A 54 3.86 -8.73 10.49
N SER A 55 3.24 -7.61 10.14
CA SER A 55 2.51 -7.45 8.86
C SER A 55 3.43 -7.08 7.69
N THR A 56 4.56 -6.44 7.96
CA THR A 56 5.51 -5.95 6.96
C THR A 56 5.94 -7.02 5.94
N PRO A 57 6.35 -8.24 6.34
CA PRO A 57 6.72 -9.28 5.38
C PRO A 57 5.59 -9.69 4.44
N HIS A 58 4.36 -9.75 4.94
CA HIS A 58 3.18 -10.11 4.15
C HIS A 58 2.81 -9.01 3.16
N LEU A 59 2.90 -7.74 3.57
CA LEU A 59 2.72 -6.60 2.68
C LEU A 59 3.75 -6.61 1.54
N LEU A 60 5.04 -6.85 1.85
CA LEU A 60 6.09 -6.92 0.84
C LEU A 60 5.85 -8.06 -0.17
N LYS A 61 5.47 -9.26 0.30
CA LYS A 61 5.10 -10.39 -0.59
C LYS A 61 3.93 -10.01 -1.51
N THR A 62 2.94 -9.32 -0.96
CA THR A 62 1.76 -8.87 -1.71
C THR A 62 2.15 -7.91 -2.83
N LEU A 63 3.00 -6.92 -2.52
CA LEU A 63 3.50 -5.96 -3.50
C LEU A 63 4.35 -6.65 -4.57
N GLN A 64 5.24 -7.57 -4.19
CA GLN A 64 6.05 -8.34 -5.15
C GLN A 64 5.22 -9.18 -6.12
N HIS A 65 4.09 -9.72 -5.66
CA HIS A 65 3.19 -10.47 -6.54
C HIS A 65 2.35 -9.56 -7.43
N SER A 66 1.87 -8.44 -6.90
CA SER A 66 0.82 -7.62 -7.54
C SER A 66 1.37 -6.52 -8.44
N MET A 67 2.61 -6.08 -8.20
CA MET A 67 3.26 -5.02 -8.98
C MET A 67 4.01 -5.61 -10.17
N ASP A 68 3.90 -4.95 -11.31
CA ASP A 68 4.79 -5.13 -12.45
C ASP A 68 5.63 -3.87 -12.70
N GLU A 69 6.40 -3.87 -13.79
CA GLU A 69 7.27 -2.75 -14.20
C GLU A 69 6.54 -1.43 -14.52
N LYS A 70 5.22 -1.46 -14.70
CA LYS A 70 4.36 -0.31 -14.98
C LYS A 70 3.59 0.15 -13.74
N THR A 71 3.52 -0.68 -12.70
CA THR A 71 2.81 -0.36 -11.47
C THR A 71 3.58 0.66 -10.63
N SER A 72 2.91 1.74 -10.22
CA SER A 72 3.42 2.68 -9.22
C SER A 72 2.75 2.47 -7.87
N PHE A 73 3.53 2.34 -6.80
CA PHE A 73 3.00 2.27 -5.44
C PHE A 73 3.14 3.62 -4.74
N LEU A 74 2.01 4.25 -4.44
CA LEU A 74 1.92 5.50 -3.68
C LEU A 74 1.62 5.15 -2.22
N LEU A 75 2.59 5.42 -1.35
CA LEU A 75 2.51 5.14 0.07
C LEU A 75 2.63 6.45 0.86
N SER A 76 1.63 6.70 1.71
CA SER A 76 1.68 7.73 2.75
C SER A 76 1.59 7.05 4.11
N PHE A 77 2.46 7.38 5.05
CA PHE A 77 2.42 6.84 6.41
C PHE A 77 3.11 7.77 7.38
N GLU A 78 2.64 7.79 8.62
CA GLU A 78 3.32 8.53 9.68
C GLU A 78 4.54 7.76 10.20
N LEU A 79 5.69 8.41 10.27
CA LEU A 79 6.92 7.83 10.82
C LEU A 79 6.88 7.83 12.35
N ARG A 80 6.36 6.74 12.94
CA ARG A 80 6.15 6.64 14.39
C ARG A 80 7.33 6.00 15.12
N ARG A 81 8.06 5.11 14.45
CA ARG A 81 9.13 4.29 15.05
C ARG A 81 10.34 4.24 14.12
N GLU A 82 11.54 4.18 14.69
CA GLU A 82 12.77 3.98 13.90
C GLU A 82 12.71 2.69 13.05
N LYS A 83 12.05 1.65 13.57
CA LYS A 83 11.82 0.39 12.85
C LYS A 83 10.96 0.53 11.60
N ASP A 84 10.15 1.58 11.47
CA ASP A 84 9.37 1.81 10.25
C ASP A 84 10.31 2.11 9.07
N LEU A 85 11.53 2.59 9.33
CA LEU A 85 12.58 2.73 8.31
C LEU A 85 13.12 1.38 7.82
N ASP A 86 12.97 0.30 8.60
CA ASP A 86 13.35 -1.04 8.13
C ASP A 86 12.45 -1.54 7.02
N PHE A 87 11.18 -1.11 6.99
CA PHE A 87 10.30 -1.35 5.85
C PHE A 87 10.91 -0.78 4.56
N LEU A 88 11.33 0.50 4.58
CA LEU A 88 11.95 1.16 3.42
C LEU A 88 13.25 0.45 3.00
N ARG A 89 14.07 -0.02 3.95
CA ARG A 89 15.27 -0.80 3.62
C ARG A 89 14.91 -2.15 2.99
N ASN A 90 13.85 -2.79 3.45
CA ASN A 90 13.43 -4.09 2.94
C ASN A 90 12.77 -3.99 1.56
N ILE A 91 12.06 -2.90 1.26
CA ILE A 91 11.49 -2.66 -0.08
C ILE A 91 12.60 -2.63 -1.14
N SER A 92 13.74 -2.00 -0.85
CA SER A 92 14.89 -2.01 -1.76
C SER A 92 15.51 -3.38 -1.95
N LYS A 93 15.55 -4.22 -0.89
CA LYS A 93 16.03 -5.61 -1.02
C LYS A 93 15.09 -6.46 -1.88
N CYS A 94 13.80 -6.12 -1.91
CA CYS A 94 12.80 -6.73 -2.77
C CYS A 94 12.86 -6.27 -4.23
N GLY A 95 13.80 -5.38 -4.59
CA GLY A 95 13.99 -4.89 -5.96
C GLY A 95 13.23 -3.62 -6.29
N PHE A 96 12.54 -3.01 -5.33
CA PHE A 96 11.81 -1.76 -5.55
C PHE A 96 12.72 -0.55 -5.34
N ALA A 97 12.71 0.36 -6.31
CA ALA A 97 13.17 1.71 -6.08
C ALA A 97 12.05 2.53 -5.41
N PHE A 98 12.42 3.44 -4.52
CA PHE A 98 11.48 4.38 -3.93
C PHE A 98 12.11 5.78 -3.85
N GLN A 99 11.25 6.79 -3.82
CA GLN A 99 11.62 8.19 -3.67
C GLN A 99 10.64 8.86 -2.71
N LYS A 100 11.16 9.65 -1.77
CA LYS A 100 10.31 10.55 -0.96
C LYS A 100 9.85 11.70 -1.87
N ILE A 101 8.54 11.93 -1.89
CA ILE A 101 7.96 13.07 -2.62
C ILE A 101 8.37 14.37 -1.90
N PRO A 102 8.93 15.37 -2.61
CA PRO A 102 9.27 16.65 -2.03
C PRO A 102 8.07 17.37 -1.41
N GLU A 103 8.27 18.09 -0.31
CA GLU A 103 7.19 18.81 0.41
C GLU A 103 6.46 19.83 -0.48
N ASN A 104 7.15 20.44 -1.44
CA ASN A 104 6.56 21.40 -2.37
C ASN A 104 5.64 20.75 -3.42
N GLU A 105 5.65 19.42 -3.53
CA GLU A 105 4.73 18.64 -4.37
C GLU A 105 3.55 18.07 -3.56
N LEU A 106 3.59 18.18 -2.23
CA LEU A 106 2.47 17.82 -1.36
C LEU A 106 1.38 18.89 -1.39
N HIS A 107 0.19 18.54 -0.90
CA HIS A 107 -0.90 19.51 -0.79
C HIS A 107 -0.48 20.65 0.15
N PRO A 108 -0.64 21.94 -0.26
CA PRO A 108 -0.03 23.07 0.44
C PRO A 108 -0.49 23.24 1.89
N VAL A 109 -1.68 22.71 2.22
CA VAL A 109 -2.29 22.81 3.56
C VAL A 109 -2.32 21.47 4.28
N TRP A 110 -2.33 20.34 3.56
CA TRP A 110 -2.63 19.02 4.12
C TRP A 110 -1.36 18.17 4.05
N GLN A 111 -0.40 18.54 4.89
CA GLN A 111 0.92 17.94 5.01
C GLN A 111 1.37 18.00 6.47
N ALA A 112 2.22 17.05 6.87
CA ALA A 112 2.87 17.06 8.17
C ALA A 112 4.31 16.59 7.99
N GLU A 113 5.24 17.11 8.80
CA GLU A 113 6.66 16.73 8.76
C GLU A 113 6.87 15.23 9.01
N GLU A 114 5.99 14.64 9.82
CA GLU A 114 6.02 13.24 10.22
C GLU A 114 5.30 12.30 9.21
N ILE A 115 4.75 12.83 8.10
CA ILE A 115 4.03 12.09 7.03
C ILE A 115 4.82 12.08 5.72
#